data_AF-A0A2G2IFJ8-F1
#
_entry.id   AF-A0A2G2IFJ8-F1
#
_cell.length_a   1.000
_cell.length_b   1.000
_cell.length_c   1.000
_cell.angle_alpha   90.00
_cell.angle_beta   90.00
_cell.angle_gamma   90.00
#
_symmetry.space_group_name_H-M   'P 1'
#
loop_
_entity.id
_entity.type
_entity.pdbx_description
1 polymer ?
#
loop_
_entity_poly.entity_id
_entity_poly.type
_entity_poly.pdbx_seq_one_letter_code
_entity_poly.pdbx_strand_id
1 'polypeptide(L)'
;MQTATSLPDYLTDDFSLYLENMISLTDPENPDLLSNYLSNLFEQLKNMPLLFNGMVDQLAMAISTKVRIDSKKLAKVELTAEPSWDEIKPFVGVHADARACITEIMSHAEQDLKTAVLLIHFYNNYDPTPLKSEDEHDQFDSDNSNEYESNDYDENY
;
A
#
# COMPACT_ATOMS: atom_id res chain seq x y z
N MET A 1 1.69 -14.47 14.11
CA MET A 1 1.01 -13.27 14.64
C MET A 1 1.37 -12.11 13.73
N GLN A 2 0.55 -11.87 12.70
CA GLN A 2 0.62 -10.64 11.93
C GLN A 2 0.31 -9.50 12.92
N THR A 3 1.27 -8.62 13.15
CA THR A 3 0.97 -7.34 13.80
C THR A 3 0.12 -6.59 12.80
N ALA A 4 -1.20 -6.61 13.00
CA ALA A 4 -2.11 -5.69 12.33
C ALA A 4 -1.67 -4.29 12.76
N THR A 5 -0.80 -3.66 11.98
CA THR A 5 -0.47 -2.25 12.16
C THR A 5 -1.77 -1.52 11.80
N SER A 6 -2.58 -1.17 12.80
CA SER A 6 -3.83 -0.47 12.52
C SER A 6 -3.45 0.88 11.93
N LEU A 7 -3.97 1.16 10.73
CA LEU A 7 -3.77 2.44 10.09
C LEU A 7 -4.42 3.53 10.97
N PRO A 8 -3.71 4.62 11.30
CA PRO A 8 -4.29 5.73 12.03
C PRO A 8 -5.40 6.43 11.23
N ASP A 9 -6.47 6.87 11.91
CA ASP A 9 -7.65 7.48 11.26
C ASP A 9 -7.31 8.66 10.34
N TYR A 10 -6.31 9.47 10.72
CA TYR A 10 -5.89 10.64 9.95
C TYR A 10 -5.17 10.30 8.63
N LEU A 11 -4.79 9.03 8.40
CA LEU A 11 -4.18 8.56 7.16
C LEU A 11 -5.11 7.70 6.32
N THR A 12 -6.28 7.33 6.83
CA THR A 12 -7.15 6.33 6.19
C THR A 12 -7.55 6.71 4.76
N ASP A 13 -7.99 7.96 4.56
CA ASP A 13 -8.44 8.42 3.25
C ASP A 13 -7.28 8.52 2.26
N ASP A 14 -6.17 9.15 2.68
CA ASP A 14 -4.97 9.31 1.86
C ASP A 14 -4.34 7.96 1.48
N PHE A 15 -4.30 7.01 2.42
CA PHE A 15 -3.78 5.68 2.19
C PHE A 15 -4.65 4.86 1.25
N SER A 16 -5.98 4.99 1.35
CA SER A 16 -6.91 4.32 0.44
C SER A 16 -6.70 4.80 -0.99
N LEU A 17 -6.60 6.12 -1.19
CA LEU A 17 -6.32 6.70 -2.51
C LEU A 17 -4.96 6.27 -3.06
N TYR A 18 -3.92 6.30 -2.22
CA TYR A 18 -2.58 5.83 -2.60
C TYR A 18 -2.56 4.35 -2.99
N LEU A 19 -3.22 3.50 -2.20
CA LEU A 19 -3.31 2.07 -2.44
C LEU A 19 -4.06 1.77 -3.76
N GLU A 20 -5.20 2.43 -3.98
CA GLU A 20 -5.96 2.33 -5.23
C GLU A 20 -5.10 2.70 -6.44
N ASN A 21 -4.36 3.82 -6.36
CA ASN A 21 -3.47 4.25 -7.43
C ASN A 21 -2.36 3.23 -7.72
N MET A 22 -1.69 2.72 -6.68
CA MET A 22 -0.64 1.70 -6.84
C MET A 22 -1.18 0.39 -7.45
N ILE A 23 -2.36 -0.06 -7.03
CA ILE A 23 -3.01 -1.27 -7.57
C ILE A 23 -3.44 -1.05 -9.02
N SER A 24 -4.03 0.11 -9.35
CA SER A 24 -4.52 0.41 -10.70
C SER A 24 -3.44 0.38 -11.79
N LEU A 25 -2.18 0.61 -11.39
CA LEU A 25 -1.02 0.58 -12.28
C LEU A 25 -0.25 -0.75 -12.23
N THR A 26 -0.66 -1.67 -11.35
CA THR A 26 -0.07 -3.01 -11.25
C THR A 26 -0.80 -3.92 -12.22
N ASP A 27 -0.25 -4.03 -13.43
CA ASP A 27 -0.79 -4.87 -14.51
C ASP A 27 0.12 -6.08 -14.76
N PRO A 28 -0.35 -7.33 -14.52
CA PRO A 28 0.41 -8.54 -14.83
C PRO A 28 0.77 -8.68 -16.32
N GLU A 29 -0.02 -8.09 -17.23
CA GLU A 29 0.25 -8.10 -18.67
C GLU A 29 1.27 -7.03 -19.06
N ASN A 30 1.45 -5.99 -18.22
CA ASN A 30 2.40 -4.91 -18.41
C ASN A 30 3.18 -4.60 -17.12
N PRO A 31 4.14 -5.47 -16.73
CA PRO A 31 4.83 -5.38 -15.44
C PRO A 31 5.66 -4.10 -15.26
N ASP A 32 6.05 -3.44 -16.36
CA ASP A 32 6.85 -2.22 -16.32
C ASP A 32 5.99 -0.95 -16.17
N LEU A 33 4.66 -1.04 -16.27
CA LEU A 33 3.74 0.10 -16.26
C LEU A 33 3.94 0.97 -15.00
N LEU A 34 3.87 0.33 -13.83
CA LEU A 34 4.06 1.02 -12.54
C LEU A 34 5.46 1.64 -12.47
N SER A 35 6.53 0.88 -12.73
CA SER A 35 7.90 1.41 -12.61
C SER A 35 8.18 2.58 -13.57
N ASN A 36 7.64 2.52 -14.78
CA ASN A 36 7.77 3.59 -15.77
C ASN A 36 6.99 4.83 -15.33
N TYR A 37 5.77 4.64 -14.81
CA TYR A 37 4.96 5.72 -14.26
C TYR A 37 5.67 6.43 -13.11
N LEU A 38 6.14 5.69 -12.10
CA LEU A 38 6.85 6.25 -10.94
C LEU A 38 8.13 6.99 -11.35
N SER A 39 8.87 6.46 -12.32
CA SER A 39 10.08 7.11 -12.85
C SER A 39 9.76 8.45 -13.51
N ASN A 40 8.73 8.48 -14.36
CA ASN A 40 8.28 9.71 -15.03
C ASN A 40 7.73 10.73 -14.03
N LEU A 41 7.00 10.27 -13.01
CA LEU A 41 6.43 11.11 -11.96
C LEU A 41 7.53 11.79 -11.14
N PHE A 42 8.60 11.05 -10.82
CA PHE A 42 9.76 11.62 -10.15
C PHE A 42 10.50 12.66 -11.01
N GLU A 43 10.67 12.43 -12.32
CA GLU A 43 11.30 13.41 -13.20
C GLU A 43 10.49 14.72 -13.28
N GLN A 44 9.15 14.64 -13.26
CA GLN A 44 8.30 15.83 -13.17
C GLN A 44 8.49 16.56 -11.83
N LEU A 45 8.46 15.82 -10.72
CA LEU A 45 8.68 16.36 -9.38
C LEU A 45 10.05 17.03 -9.26
N LYS A 46 11.09 16.46 -9.86
CA LYS A 46 12.44 17.02 -9.84
C LYS A 46 12.54 18.38 -10.53
N ASN A 47 11.77 18.56 -11.61
CA ASN A 47 11.70 19.84 -12.34
C ASN A 47 10.83 20.87 -11.61
N MET A 48 9.78 20.43 -10.91
CA MET A 48 8.88 21.27 -10.13
C MET A 48 8.59 20.62 -8.77
N PRO A 49 9.42 20.88 -7.74
CA PRO A 49 9.31 20.20 -6.44
C PRO A 49 7.96 20.35 -5.74
N LEU A 50 7.23 21.43 -6.00
CA LEU A 50 5.92 21.70 -5.40
C LEU A 50 4.73 21.28 -6.29
N LEU A 51 4.99 20.49 -7.34
CA LEU A 51 3.97 20.07 -8.32
C LEU A 51 2.77 19.35 -7.68
N PHE A 52 3.04 18.52 -6.67
CA PHE A 52 2.02 17.69 -5.99
C PHE A 52 1.63 18.25 -4.62
N ASN A 53 1.78 19.55 -4.39
CA ASN A 53 1.30 20.17 -3.16
C ASN A 53 -0.22 19.99 -3.04
N GLY A 54 -0.69 19.42 -1.93
CA GLY A 54 -2.08 19.00 -1.72
C GLY A 54 -2.48 17.68 -2.41
N MET A 55 -1.54 16.97 -3.04
CA MET A 55 -1.73 15.66 -3.69
C MET A 55 -0.75 14.63 -3.09
N VAL A 56 -0.97 14.29 -1.83
CA VAL A 56 -0.03 13.48 -1.03
C VAL A 56 0.16 12.06 -1.56
N ASP A 57 -0.87 11.50 -2.20
CA ASP A 57 -0.83 10.19 -2.88
C ASP A 57 0.16 10.22 -4.06
N GLN A 58 0.07 11.25 -4.92
CA GLN A 58 0.99 11.42 -6.05
C GLN A 58 2.41 11.72 -5.58
N LEU A 59 2.54 12.54 -4.52
CA LEU A 59 3.84 12.79 -3.91
C LEU A 59 4.46 11.49 -3.37
N ALA A 60 3.69 10.67 -2.66
CA ALA A 60 4.13 9.37 -2.15
C ALA A 60 4.58 8.45 -3.30
N MET A 61 3.80 8.37 -4.38
CA MET A 61 4.19 7.61 -5.57
C MET A 61 5.52 8.11 -6.14
N ALA A 62 5.65 9.42 -6.35
CA ALA A 62 6.81 10.04 -6.98
C ALA A 62 8.11 9.77 -6.20
N ILE A 63 8.04 9.77 -4.86
CA ILE A 63 9.23 9.60 -4.02
C ILE A 63 9.46 8.16 -3.57
N SER A 64 8.49 7.25 -3.74
CA SER A 64 8.51 5.86 -3.24
C SER A 64 9.78 5.07 -3.58
N THR A 65 10.33 5.28 -4.79
CA THR A 65 11.56 4.61 -5.26
C THR A 65 12.84 5.33 -4.86
N LYS A 66 12.73 6.55 -4.31
CA LYS A 66 13.84 7.46 -3.98
C LYS A 66 14.06 7.64 -2.49
N VAL A 67 13.09 7.22 -1.68
CA VAL A 67 13.19 7.18 -0.23
C VAL A 67 13.24 5.74 0.26
N ARG A 68 14.03 5.51 1.31
CA ARG A 68 14.09 4.24 2.03
C ARG A 68 13.69 4.49 3.48
N ILE A 69 12.67 3.80 3.94
CA ILE A 69 12.17 3.95 5.31
C ILE A 69 12.63 2.77 6.15
N ASP A 70 13.23 3.04 7.31
CA ASP A 70 13.51 2.01 8.33
C ASP A 70 12.21 1.64 9.06
N SER A 71 11.32 0.95 8.35
CA SER A 71 9.99 0.57 8.85
C SER A 71 10.04 -0.18 10.18
N LYS A 72 11.10 -0.95 10.45
CA LYS A 72 11.25 -1.70 11.69
C LYS A 72 11.47 -0.80 12.91
N LYS A 73 12.14 0.34 12.72
CA LYS A 73 12.33 1.32 13.80
C LYS A 73 11.17 2.29 13.87
N LEU A 74 10.63 2.71 12.72
CA LEU A 74 9.48 3.61 12.67
C LEU A 74 8.24 2.97 13.29
N ALA A 75 8.03 1.66 13.12
CA ALA A 75 6.94 0.92 13.78
C ALA A 75 7.01 0.91 15.33
N LYS A 76 8.13 1.36 15.92
CA LYS A 76 8.26 1.53 17.38
C LYS A 76 7.82 2.91 17.86
N VAL A 77 7.57 3.84 16.93
CA VAL A 77 7.02 5.16 17.22
C VAL A 77 5.50 5.01 17.32
N GLU A 78 4.90 5.69 18.29
CA GLU A 78 3.45 5.73 18.43
C GLU A 78 2.88 6.69 17.37
N LEU A 79 2.18 6.12 16.38
CA LEU A 79 1.61 6.87 15.25
C LEU A 79 0.08 7.08 15.40
N THR A 80 -0.48 6.84 16.59
CA THR A 80 -1.91 7.02 16.88
C THR A 80 -2.34 8.48 16.72
N ALA A 81 -1.45 9.41 17.04
CA ALA A 81 -1.53 10.81 16.68
C ALA A 81 -0.56 11.13 15.55
N GLU A 82 -0.80 12.25 14.90
CA GLU A 82 0.05 12.74 13.83
C GLU A 82 1.43 13.13 14.37
N PRO A 83 2.53 12.48 13.93
CA PRO A 83 3.86 12.81 14.42
C PRO A 83 4.36 14.14 13.86
N SER A 84 5.39 14.69 14.48
CA SER A 84 6.20 15.76 13.89
C SER A 84 7.19 15.21 12.85
N TRP A 85 7.68 16.08 11.96
CA TRP A 85 8.70 15.68 10.99
C TRP A 85 9.99 15.19 11.67
N ASP A 86 10.41 15.84 12.76
CA ASP A 86 11.62 15.46 13.50
C ASP A 86 11.54 14.07 14.14
N GLU A 87 10.33 13.58 14.43
CA GLU A 87 10.13 12.22 14.92
C GLU A 87 10.30 11.17 13.82
N ILE A 88 9.95 11.48 12.57
CA ILE A 88 10.01 10.51 11.47
C ILE A 88 11.29 10.59 10.64
N LYS A 89 11.86 11.80 10.48
CA LYS A 89 13.04 12.09 9.66
C LYS A 89 14.25 11.18 9.94
N PRO A 90 14.57 10.80 11.19
CA PRO A 90 15.70 9.89 11.48
C PRO A 90 15.58 8.51 10.83
N PHE A 91 14.36 8.11 10.45
CA PHE A 91 14.06 6.82 9.84
C PHE A 91 14.00 6.87 8.32
N VAL A 92 14.19 8.05 7.70
CA VAL A 92 14.08 8.26 6.26
C VAL A 92 15.47 8.46 5.65
N GLY A 93 15.88 7.52 4.80
CA GLY A 93 17.03 7.67 3.91
C GLY A 93 16.59 8.20 2.55
N VAL A 94 17.26 9.22 2.04
CA VAL A 94 16.97 9.80 0.72
C VAL A 94 18.11 9.51 -0.25
N HIS A 95 17.77 8.99 -1.44
CA HIS A 95 18.73 8.74 -2.50
C HIS A 95 19.39 10.04 -2.97
N ALA A 96 20.66 9.97 -3.40
CA ALA A 96 21.49 11.15 -3.66
C ALA A 96 20.90 12.10 -4.72
N ASP A 97 20.26 11.55 -5.74
CA ASP A 97 19.62 12.30 -6.84
C ASP A 97 18.33 13.04 -6.43
N ALA A 98 17.71 12.63 -5.32
CA ALA A 98 16.46 13.20 -4.81
C ALA A 98 16.66 14.20 -3.66
N ARG A 99 17.86 14.27 -3.06
CA ARG A 99 18.11 15.10 -1.86
C ARG A 99 17.72 16.56 -2.03
N ALA A 100 18.08 17.18 -3.17
CA ALA A 100 17.78 18.58 -3.43
C ALA A 100 16.26 18.80 -3.51
N CYS A 101 15.57 17.95 -4.26
CA CYS A 101 14.12 17.98 -4.42
C CYS A 101 13.41 17.79 -3.07
N ILE A 102 13.75 16.75 -2.31
CA ILE A 102 13.15 16.49 -0.99
C ILE A 102 13.43 17.62 0.00
N THR A 103 14.61 18.25 -0.04
CA THR A 103 14.93 19.40 0.82
C THR A 103 14.06 20.62 0.50
N GLU A 104 13.78 20.86 -0.78
CA GLU A 104 12.89 21.94 -1.22
C GLU A 104 11.46 21.67 -0.72
N ILE A 105 10.95 20.44 -0.91
CA ILE A 105 9.62 20.04 -0.45
C ILE A 105 9.52 20.16 1.07
N MET A 106 10.53 19.68 1.81
CA MET A 106 10.58 19.82 3.26
C MET A 106 10.49 21.28 3.71
N SER A 107 11.04 22.23 2.94
CA SER A 107 11.05 23.65 3.30
C SER A 107 9.71 24.36 3.06
N HIS A 108 8.88 23.83 2.17
CA HIS A 108 7.67 24.52 1.68
C HIS A 108 6.36 23.72 1.86
N ALA A 109 6.46 22.41 1.98
CA ALA A 109 5.37 21.46 2.06
C ALA A 109 5.75 20.29 3.00
N GLU A 110 6.28 20.61 4.19
CA GLU A 110 6.71 19.61 5.19
C GLU A 110 5.59 18.62 5.54
N GLN A 111 4.36 19.14 5.65
CA GLN A 111 3.18 18.35 5.97
C GLN A 111 2.91 17.26 4.92
N ASP A 112 2.90 17.64 3.64
CA ASP A 112 2.66 16.71 2.54
C ASP A 112 3.78 15.68 2.45
N LEU A 113 5.04 16.10 2.62
CA LEU A 113 6.18 15.19 2.64
C LEU A 113 6.08 14.17 3.77
N LYS A 114 5.68 14.63 4.97
CA LYS A 114 5.48 13.77 6.12
C LYS A 114 4.39 12.73 5.85
N THR A 115 3.22 13.17 5.40
CA THR A 115 2.11 12.28 5.04
C THR A 115 2.56 11.27 3.99
N ALA A 116 3.19 11.73 2.91
CA ALA A 116 3.68 10.86 1.84
C ALA A 116 4.67 9.78 2.35
N VAL A 117 5.59 10.14 3.24
CA VAL A 117 6.50 9.18 3.88
C VAL A 117 5.73 8.15 4.71
N LEU A 118 4.73 8.58 5.49
CA LEU A 118 3.91 7.66 6.27
C LEU A 118 3.11 6.71 5.38
N LEU A 119 2.53 7.19 4.26
CA LEU A 119 1.85 6.33 3.29
C LEU A 119 2.77 5.24 2.75
N ILE A 120 4.00 5.59 2.36
CA ILE A 120 5.00 4.63 1.90
C ILE A 120 5.37 3.64 3.01
N HIS A 121 5.48 4.10 4.26
CA HIS A 121 5.75 3.22 5.39
C HIS A 121 4.65 2.17 5.57
N PHE A 122 3.39 2.58 5.62
CA PHE A 122 2.26 1.66 5.80
C PHE A 122 2.12 0.72 4.60
N TYR A 123 2.33 1.22 3.38
CA TYR A 123 2.27 0.40 2.17
C TYR A 123 3.36 -0.68 2.12
N ASN A 124 4.59 -0.36 2.53
CA ASN A 124 5.68 -1.34 2.60
C ASN A 124 5.45 -2.46 3.62
N ASN A 125 4.56 -2.25 4.60
CA ASN A 125 4.16 -3.26 5.58
C ASN A 125 2.76 -3.81 5.31
N TYR A 126 2.09 -3.33 4.25
CA TYR A 126 0.78 -3.81 3.85
C TYR A 126 0.94 -5.19 3.21
N ASP A 127 0.24 -6.17 3.76
CA ASP A 127 0.15 -7.50 3.19
C ASP A 127 -1.14 -7.54 2.34
N PRO A 128 -1.04 -7.50 1.00
CA PRO A 128 -2.20 -7.54 0.12
C PRO A 128 -2.83 -8.94 0.05
N THR A 129 -2.26 -9.94 0.72
CA THR A 129 -2.84 -11.29 0.78
C THR A 129 -4.24 -11.15 1.35
N PRO A 130 -5.30 -11.42 0.57
CA PRO A 130 -6.64 -11.52 1.13
C PRO A 130 -6.53 -12.57 2.22
N LEU A 131 -6.88 -12.23 3.46
CA LEU A 131 -7.16 -13.26 4.45
C LEU A 131 -8.08 -14.25 3.72
N LYS A 132 -7.63 -15.49 3.54
CA LYS A 132 -8.54 -16.56 3.16
C LYS A 132 -9.71 -16.39 4.11
N SER A 133 -10.87 -16.04 3.56
CA SER A 133 -12.14 -16.05 4.27
C SER A 133 -12.12 -17.34 5.08
N GLU A 134 -12.21 -17.22 6.40
CA GLU A 134 -12.28 -18.39 7.29
C GLU A 134 -13.32 -19.35 6.70
N ASP A 135 -12.82 -20.48 6.20
CA ASP A 135 -13.47 -21.77 5.99
C ASP A 135 -14.90 -21.69 5.41
N GLU A 136 -15.11 -21.94 4.11
CA GLU A 136 -15.20 -23.32 3.60
C GLU A 136 -15.43 -24.31 4.75
N HIS A 137 -16.69 -24.41 5.19
CA HIS A 137 -17.16 -25.46 6.09
C HIS A 137 -16.87 -26.84 5.47
N ASP A 138 -15.67 -27.35 5.70
CA ASP A 138 -15.36 -28.77 5.77
C ASP A 138 -16.09 -29.34 7.00
N GLN A 139 -17.34 -29.75 6.82
CA GLN A 139 -17.93 -30.81 7.65
C GLN A 139 -17.75 -32.12 6.92
N PHE A 140 -16.61 -32.77 7.19
CA PHE A 140 -16.40 -34.16 6.85
C PHE A 140 -16.88 -35.06 8.01
N ASP A 141 -17.70 -36.05 7.62
CA ASP A 141 -18.04 -37.32 8.27
C ASP A 141 -18.95 -37.40 9.51
N SER A 142 -20.11 -38.04 9.32
CA SER A 142 -20.45 -39.28 10.05
C SER A 142 -21.62 -40.02 9.39
N ASP A 143 -21.29 -41.01 8.54
CA ASP A 143 -21.87 -42.35 8.45
C ASP A 143 -23.31 -42.61 8.97
N ASN A 144 -24.28 -42.80 8.04
CA ASN A 144 -25.27 -43.87 8.16
C ASN A 144 -26.01 -44.17 6.83
N SER A 145 -25.64 -45.30 6.23
CA SER A 145 -26.54 -46.37 5.74
C SER A 145 -27.65 -46.08 4.71
N ASN A 146 -27.51 -46.79 3.58
CA ASN A 146 -28.57 -47.37 2.72
C ASN A 146 -29.55 -46.37 2.06
N GLU A 147 -29.89 -46.47 0.78
CA GLU A 147 -30.30 -47.68 0.07
C GLU A 147 -30.33 -47.41 -1.43
N TYR A 148 -30.10 -48.48 -2.20
CA TYR A 148 -30.16 -48.56 -3.65
C TYR A 148 -31.52 -48.20 -4.24
N GLU A 149 -31.53 -47.46 -5.35
CA GLU A 149 -32.43 -47.59 -6.53
C GLU A 149 -31.95 -46.55 -7.56
N SER A 150 -31.12 -46.85 -8.57
CA SER A 150 -31.35 -47.69 -9.75
C SER A 150 -32.79 -47.64 -10.26
N ASN A 151 -33.04 -46.89 -11.34
CA ASN A 151 -33.98 -47.15 -12.44
C ASN A 151 -33.80 -46.01 -13.46
N ASP A 152 -33.00 -46.20 -14.51
CA ASP A 152 -33.41 -46.72 -15.83
C ASP A 152 -34.41 -45.84 -16.59
N TYR A 153 -33.96 -45.41 -17.79
CA TYR A 153 -34.69 -45.07 -19.02
C TYR A 153 -36.22 -44.88 -18.96
N ASP A 154 -36.73 -43.78 -19.52
CA ASP A 154 -37.43 -43.85 -20.82
C ASP A 154 -37.68 -42.46 -21.47
N GLU A 155 -37.50 -42.42 -22.78
CA GLU A 155 -38.00 -41.40 -23.70
C GLU A 155 -39.52 -41.57 -23.94
N ASN A 156 -40.14 -40.56 -24.57
CA ASN A 156 -41.52 -40.50 -25.09
C ASN A 156 -42.58 -40.08 -24.05
N TYR A 157 -43.42 -39.05 -24.26
CA TYR A 157 -44.16 -38.66 -25.47
C TYR A 157 -44.46 -37.16 -25.50
#